data_AF-A0A7V4PL16-F1
#
_entry.id   AF-A0A7V4PL16-F1
#
_cell.length_a   1.000
_cell.length_b   1.000
_cell.length_c   1.000
_cell.angle_alpha   90.00
_cell.angle_beta   90.00
_cell.angle_gamma   90.00
#
_symmetry.space_group_name_H-M   'P 1'
#
loop_
_entity.id
_entity.type
_entity.pdbx_description
1 polymer ?
#
loop_
_entity_poly.entity_id
_entity_poly.type
_entity_poly.pdbx_seq_one_letter_code
_entity_poly.pdbx_strand_id
1 'polypeptide(L)'
;MKKFFIYFLSLSFLLMMNGFHEMIAEAGGKAAPLGEMISKGKVQFETRPNQWRDVEASHFMVFEGMRIRSENGMSKIVLTNGAKLEIKPQSMVSIPGAEKIILEKGTLEFRVPSSSDLTFKVGNLSITRTKTLQASKVVIPHSHLDEGVYGTISIHSNGAITIKSDQGKLTVLDGTQTVASLSTKDSITIPSQTVSVPKKTIVAQAGETGAVKEEEGFLGLSTWTWIGIAAVVAVIGGVAAAAGGGGGDHERPACP
;
A
#
# COMPACT_ATOMS: atom_id res chain seq x y z
N MET A 1 -32.21 24.79 28.88
CA MET A 1 -31.92 23.52 28.16
C MET A 1 -31.49 23.70 26.71
N LYS A 2 -32.17 24.51 25.87
CA LYS A 2 -31.79 24.67 24.43
C LYS A 2 -30.35 25.14 24.16
N LYS A 3 -29.79 26.01 25.00
CA LYS A 3 -28.41 26.53 24.82
C LYS A 3 -27.33 25.45 25.04
N PHE A 4 -27.49 24.58 26.05
CA PHE A 4 -26.56 23.49 26.32
C PHE A 4 -26.50 22.47 25.18
N PHE A 5 -27.64 22.19 24.55
CA PHE A 5 -27.72 21.26 23.42
C PHE A 5 -26.94 21.77 22.19
N ILE A 6 -26.98 23.08 21.92
CA ILE A 6 -26.26 23.69 20.80
C ILE A 6 -24.75 23.63 21.03
N TYR A 7 -24.27 23.91 22.24
CA TYR A 7 -22.84 23.82 22.56
C TYR A 7 -22.33 22.39 22.50
N PHE A 8 -23.11 21.43 23.02
CA PHE A 8 -22.78 20.01 22.93
C PHE A 8 -22.69 19.54 21.48
N LEU A 9 -23.66 19.91 20.64
CA LEU A 9 -23.65 19.56 19.22
C LEU A 9 -22.45 20.16 18.48
N SER A 10 -22.08 21.41 18.77
CA SER A 10 -20.91 22.06 18.15
C SER A 10 -19.59 21.41 18.60
N LEU A 11 -19.50 21.02 19.88
CA LEU A 11 -18.30 20.41 20.44
C LEU A 11 -18.12 18.98 19.92
N SER A 12 -19.20 18.21 19.77
CA SER A 12 -19.16 16.90 19.10
C SER A 12 -18.75 17.01 17.64
N PHE A 13 -19.22 18.04 16.93
CA PHE A 13 -18.80 18.29 15.55
C PHE A 13 -17.31 18.63 15.45
N LEU A 14 -16.80 19.50 16.33
CA LEU A 14 -15.38 19.87 16.39
C LEU A 14 -14.49 18.68 16.79
N LEU A 15 -14.94 17.85 17.73
CA LEU A 15 -14.21 16.65 18.15
C LEU A 15 -14.14 15.60 17.03
N MET A 16 -15.20 15.44 16.22
CA MET A 16 -15.15 14.56 15.05
C MET A 16 -14.21 15.08 13.95
N MET A 17 -14.04 16.40 13.81
CA MET A 17 -13.11 16.97 12.83
C MET A 17 -11.63 16.77 13.21
N ASN A 18 -11.30 16.69 14.50
CA ASN A 18 -9.92 16.45 14.95
C ASN A 18 -9.44 15.01 14.71
N GLY A 19 -10.34 14.02 14.60
CA GLY A 19 -9.99 12.65 14.22
C GLY A 19 -9.45 12.51 12.79
N PHE A 20 -9.74 13.49 11.92
CA PHE A 20 -9.20 13.50 10.55
C PHE A 20 -7.75 14.00 10.48
N HIS A 21 -7.27 14.76 11.48
CA HIS A 21 -5.86 15.18 11.49
C HIS A 21 -4.90 14.03 11.76
N GLU A 22 -5.32 12.98 12.46
CA GLU A 22 -4.48 11.81 12.71
C GLU A 22 -4.28 10.96 11.44
N MET A 23 -5.24 10.98 10.49
CA MET A 23 -5.05 10.39 9.16
C MET A 23 -4.13 11.23 8.26
N ILE A 24 -4.01 12.53 8.52
CA ILE A 24 -3.14 13.46 7.76
C ILE A 24 -1.72 13.47 8.33
N ALA A 25 -1.54 13.15 9.62
CA ALA A 25 -0.24 13.19 10.29
C ALA A 25 0.70 12.02 9.93
N GLU A 26 0.18 10.89 9.45
CA GLU A 26 1.01 9.71 9.09
C GLU A 26 1.47 9.72 7.61
N ALA A 27 0.94 10.63 6.79
CA ALA A 27 1.45 10.92 5.44
C ALA A 27 2.37 12.14 5.53
N GLY A 28 3.66 11.90 5.79
CA GLY A 28 4.68 12.94 5.89
C GLY A 28 4.61 13.96 4.74
N GLY A 29 4.23 15.19 5.06
CA GLY A 29 4.45 16.40 4.27
C GLY A 29 3.79 16.48 2.89
N LYS A 30 2.59 17.06 2.80
CA LYS A 30 2.04 17.76 1.60
C LYS A 30 2.25 17.05 0.24
N ALA A 31 2.30 15.73 0.18
CA ALA A 31 2.44 15.02 -1.08
C ALA A 31 1.11 15.12 -1.84
N ALA A 32 1.13 15.71 -3.04
CA ALA A 32 -0.03 15.74 -3.91
C ALA A 32 -0.44 14.28 -4.25
N PRO A 33 -1.74 13.96 -4.30
CA PRO A 33 -2.18 12.65 -4.71
C PRO A 33 -1.71 12.36 -6.14
N LEU A 34 -1.21 11.14 -6.36
CA LEU A 34 -0.81 10.63 -7.67
C LEU A 34 -2.02 10.16 -8.49
N GLY A 35 -3.15 9.95 -7.84
CA GLY A 35 -4.38 9.52 -8.50
C GLY A 35 -5.48 9.19 -7.51
N GLU A 36 -6.57 8.67 -8.05
CA GLU A 36 -7.75 8.25 -7.32
C GLU A 36 -8.02 6.78 -7.57
N MET A 37 -8.44 6.07 -6.51
CA MET A 37 -8.75 4.66 -6.54
C MET A 37 -10.22 4.43 -6.15
N ILE A 38 -10.85 3.52 -6.89
CA ILE A 38 -12.15 2.94 -6.55
C ILE A 38 -11.93 1.44 -6.35
N SER A 39 -12.48 0.88 -5.27
CA SER A 39 -12.31 -0.53 -4.94
C SER A 39 -13.64 -1.26 -4.79
N LYS A 40 -13.64 -2.56 -5.12
CA LYS A 40 -14.77 -3.47 -4.91
C LYS A 40 -14.25 -4.74 -4.25
N GLY A 41 -14.85 -5.14 -3.13
CA GLY A 41 -14.38 -6.29 -2.34
C GLY A 41 -13.20 -5.93 -1.43
N LYS A 42 -12.43 -6.93 -0.99
CA LYS A 42 -11.36 -6.71 0.00
C LYS A 42 -10.07 -6.24 -0.67
N VAL A 43 -9.84 -4.93 -0.59
CA VAL A 43 -8.62 -4.25 -1.02
C VAL A 43 -8.03 -3.53 0.18
N GLN A 44 -6.72 -3.64 0.36
CA GLN A 44 -6.00 -3.07 1.49
C GLN A 44 -4.77 -2.30 1.05
N PHE A 45 -4.37 -1.32 1.84
CA PHE A 45 -3.12 -0.60 1.67
C PHE A 45 -2.22 -0.74 2.91
N GLU A 46 -0.92 -0.65 2.69
CA GLU A 46 0.09 -0.74 3.76
C GLU A 46 0.28 0.62 4.42
N THR A 47 0.02 0.74 5.73
CA THR A 47 0.28 1.98 6.49
C THR A 47 1.65 1.98 7.15
N ARG A 48 2.12 0.79 7.54
CA ARG A 48 3.44 0.53 8.12
C ARG A 48 3.91 -0.83 7.61
N PRO A 49 5.20 -1.16 7.69
CA PRO A 49 5.70 -2.45 7.24
C PRO A 49 4.89 -3.62 7.83
N ASN A 50 4.24 -4.39 6.96
CA ASN A 50 3.33 -5.50 7.24
C ASN A 50 2.03 -5.15 7.98
N GLN A 51 1.68 -3.87 8.12
CA GLN A 51 0.41 -3.41 8.68
C GLN A 51 -0.52 -2.95 7.57
N TRP A 52 -1.62 -3.69 7.40
CA TRP A 52 -2.58 -3.50 6.32
C TRP A 52 -3.88 -2.90 6.84
N ARG A 53 -4.43 -1.92 6.12
CA ARG A 53 -5.75 -1.33 6.38
C ARG A 53 -6.64 -1.44 5.17
N ASP A 54 -7.93 -1.61 5.40
CA ASP A 54 -8.91 -1.68 4.31
C ASP A 54 -9.02 -0.33 3.60
N VAL A 55 -9.14 -0.39 2.28
CA VAL A 55 -9.37 0.76 1.41
C VAL A 55 -10.87 1.08 1.39
N GLU A 56 -11.21 2.37 1.46
CA GLU A 56 -12.60 2.81 1.29
C GLU A 56 -13.07 2.53 -0.15
N ALA A 57 -14.28 1.95 -0.30
CA ALA A 57 -14.76 1.45 -1.59
C ALA A 57 -15.05 2.56 -2.62
N SER A 58 -15.50 3.73 -2.16
CA SER A 58 -16.06 4.80 -2.98
C SER A 58 -15.00 5.71 -3.60
N HIS A 59 -14.06 6.20 -2.79
CA HIS A 59 -13.04 7.15 -3.22
C HIS A 59 -11.84 7.07 -2.29
N PHE A 60 -10.69 6.70 -2.81
CA PHE A 60 -9.46 6.60 -2.04
C PHE A 60 -8.31 7.26 -2.79
N MET A 61 -7.64 8.22 -2.14
CA MET A 61 -6.51 8.93 -2.73
C MET A 61 -5.26 8.05 -2.75
N VAL A 62 -4.59 8.00 -3.90
CA VAL A 62 -3.34 7.25 -4.06
C VAL A 62 -2.16 8.20 -3.94
N PHE A 63 -1.21 7.86 -3.07
CA PHE A 63 -0.01 8.63 -2.81
C PHE A 63 1.26 7.88 -3.20
N GLU A 64 2.36 8.61 -3.28
CA GLU A 64 3.69 8.04 -3.45
C GLU A 64 4.06 7.14 -2.27
N GLY A 65 4.77 6.04 -2.55
CA GLY A 65 5.19 5.05 -1.57
C GLY A 65 4.10 4.05 -1.18
N MET A 66 2.87 4.20 -1.67
CA MET A 66 1.78 3.31 -1.32
C MET A 66 1.98 1.90 -1.86
N ARG A 67 1.64 0.91 -1.04
CA ARG A 67 1.53 -0.49 -1.43
C ARG A 67 0.11 -0.97 -1.24
N ILE A 68 -0.46 -1.56 -2.27
CA ILE A 68 -1.85 -1.96 -2.37
C ILE A 68 -1.90 -3.47 -2.61
N ARG A 69 -2.70 -4.19 -1.84
CA ARG A 69 -3.02 -5.60 -2.08
C ARG A 69 -4.50 -5.79 -2.28
N SER A 70 -4.85 -6.63 -3.25
CA SER A 70 -6.20 -7.10 -3.46
C SER A 70 -6.29 -8.58 -3.12
N GLU A 71 -7.17 -8.96 -2.19
CA GLU A 71 -7.37 -10.37 -1.83
C GLU A 71 -8.39 -11.01 -2.79
N ASN A 72 -9.68 -10.86 -2.51
CA ASN A 72 -10.78 -11.27 -3.37
C ASN A 72 -11.43 -10.08 -4.10
N GLY A 73 -10.91 -8.87 -3.90
CA GLY A 73 -11.41 -7.64 -4.49
C GLY A 73 -10.79 -7.30 -5.84
N MET A 74 -11.18 -6.15 -6.37
CA MET A 74 -10.53 -5.49 -7.50
C MET A 74 -10.44 -4.00 -7.19
N SER A 75 -9.40 -3.35 -7.69
CA SER A 75 -9.32 -1.89 -7.64
C SER A 75 -8.99 -1.31 -9.00
N LYS A 76 -9.55 -0.13 -9.26
CA LYS A 76 -9.27 0.68 -10.43
C LYS A 76 -8.65 1.98 -9.97
N ILE A 77 -7.47 2.31 -10.49
CA ILE A 77 -6.75 3.54 -10.18
C ILE A 77 -6.71 4.38 -11.45
N VAL A 78 -7.06 5.66 -11.32
CA VAL A 78 -6.85 6.67 -12.35
C VAL A 78 -5.79 7.63 -11.84
N LEU A 79 -4.62 7.60 -12.46
CA LEU A 79 -3.50 8.48 -12.14
C LEU A 79 -3.73 9.89 -12.71
N THR A 80 -3.07 10.88 -12.14
CA THR A 80 -3.13 12.28 -12.58
C THR A 80 -2.60 12.48 -14.00
N ASN A 81 -1.71 11.61 -14.47
CA ASN A 81 -1.25 11.56 -15.86
C ASN A 81 -2.25 10.86 -16.81
N GLY A 82 -3.47 10.55 -16.36
CA GLY A 82 -4.52 9.91 -17.14
C GLY A 82 -4.35 8.40 -17.35
N ALA A 83 -3.26 7.80 -16.85
CA ALA A 83 -3.09 6.35 -16.89
C ALA A 83 -4.13 5.67 -16.00
N LYS A 84 -4.67 4.56 -16.49
CA LYS A 84 -5.67 3.75 -15.79
C LYS A 84 -5.07 2.40 -15.48
N LEU A 85 -5.16 1.98 -14.23
CA LEU A 85 -4.68 0.71 -13.73
C LEU A 85 -5.86 -0.08 -13.18
N GLU A 86 -5.92 -1.37 -13.46
CA GLU A 86 -6.89 -2.28 -12.87
C GLU A 86 -6.15 -3.44 -12.22
N ILE A 87 -6.18 -3.47 -10.89
CA ILE A 87 -5.54 -4.49 -10.07
C ILE A 87 -6.56 -5.61 -9.86
N LYS A 88 -6.26 -6.79 -10.38
CA LYS A 88 -7.13 -7.97 -10.28
C LYS A 88 -7.07 -8.59 -8.88
N PRO A 89 -7.98 -9.54 -8.55
CA PRO A 89 -7.90 -10.26 -7.28
C PRO A 89 -6.54 -10.96 -7.12
N GLN A 90 -6.15 -11.22 -5.88
CA GLN A 90 -4.91 -11.90 -5.50
C GLN A 90 -3.63 -11.20 -5.99
N SER A 91 -3.69 -9.87 -6.14
CA SER A 91 -2.61 -9.06 -6.69
C SER A 91 -2.04 -8.09 -5.67
N MET A 92 -0.78 -7.69 -5.85
CA MET A 92 -0.07 -6.76 -5.00
C MET A 92 0.78 -5.82 -5.84
N VAL A 93 0.60 -4.52 -5.65
CA VAL A 93 1.21 -3.45 -6.44
C VAL A 93 1.79 -2.40 -5.50
N SER A 94 2.99 -1.91 -5.81
CA SER A 94 3.64 -0.79 -5.14
C SER A 94 3.75 0.40 -6.09
N ILE A 95 3.50 1.60 -5.57
CA ILE A 95 3.49 2.87 -6.30
C ILE A 95 4.58 3.76 -5.71
N PRO A 96 5.86 3.52 -6.06
CA PRO A 96 6.97 4.32 -5.56
C PRO A 96 7.01 5.75 -6.10
N GLY A 97 6.19 6.10 -7.10
CA GLY A 97 6.14 7.44 -7.70
C GLY A 97 5.18 7.52 -8.89
N ALA A 98 4.98 8.72 -9.44
CA ALA A 98 4.01 8.99 -10.51
C ALA A 98 4.29 8.22 -11.83
N GLU A 99 5.56 7.92 -12.10
CA GLU A 99 6.02 7.35 -13.37
C GLU A 99 6.40 5.86 -13.26
N LYS A 100 6.23 5.25 -12.08
CA LYS A 100 6.69 3.89 -11.83
C LYS A 100 5.69 3.10 -11.02
N ILE A 101 5.33 1.93 -11.53
CA ILE A 101 4.44 0.97 -10.88
C ILE A 101 5.19 -0.35 -10.78
N ILE A 102 5.19 -0.96 -9.60
CA ILE A 102 5.84 -2.25 -9.35
C ILE A 102 4.75 -3.29 -9.11
N LEU A 103 4.65 -4.30 -9.97
CA LEU A 103 3.82 -5.48 -9.74
C LEU A 103 4.64 -6.51 -8.97
N GLU A 104 4.18 -6.86 -7.78
CA GLU A 104 4.86 -7.81 -6.89
C GLU A 104 4.20 -9.19 -6.89
N LYS A 105 2.88 -9.24 -7.12
CA LYS A 105 2.10 -10.48 -7.23
C LYS A 105 0.86 -10.28 -8.08
N GLY A 106 0.41 -11.32 -8.76
CA GLY A 106 -0.91 -11.38 -9.40
C GLY A 106 -0.94 -10.72 -10.77
N THR A 107 -2.03 -10.04 -11.10
CA THR A 107 -2.29 -9.48 -12.43
C THR A 107 -2.67 -8.00 -12.37
N LEU A 108 -2.07 -7.23 -13.28
CA LEU A 108 -2.33 -5.82 -13.50
C LEU A 108 -2.71 -5.59 -14.95
N GLU A 109 -3.89 -5.03 -15.18
CA GLU A 109 -4.28 -4.45 -16.46
C GLU A 109 -3.98 -2.96 -16.46
N PHE A 110 -3.53 -2.43 -17.60
CA PHE A 110 -3.14 -1.03 -17.69
C PHE A 110 -3.55 -0.41 -19.02
N ARG A 111 -3.88 0.88 -18.97
CA ARG A 111 -4.07 1.75 -20.13
C ARG A 111 -3.27 3.03 -19.90
N VAL A 112 -2.24 3.25 -20.70
CA VAL A 112 -1.33 4.39 -20.60
C VAL A 112 -1.56 5.31 -21.79
N PRO A 113 -2.05 6.54 -21.58
CA PRO A 113 -2.11 7.54 -22.61
C PRO A 113 -0.72 7.78 -23.20
N SER A 114 -0.73 8.15 -24.45
CA SER A 114 0.45 8.45 -25.25
C SER A 114 1.22 9.69 -24.80
N SER A 115 0.57 10.61 -24.12
CA SER A 115 1.16 11.76 -23.43
C SER A 115 1.91 11.39 -22.14
N SER A 116 1.84 10.14 -21.70
CA SER A 116 2.25 9.74 -20.34
C SER A 116 3.41 8.75 -20.39
N ASP A 117 4.46 9.05 -19.63
CA ASP A 117 5.61 8.17 -19.45
C ASP A 117 5.42 7.35 -18.17
N LEU A 118 5.00 6.09 -18.31
CA LEU A 118 4.80 5.16 -17.20
C LEU A 118 5.63 3.90 -17.39
N THR A 119 6.35 3.50 -16.35
CA THR A 119 7.20 2.30 -16.33
C THR A 119 6.64 1.21 -15.43
N PHE A 120 6.36 0.09 -16.08
CA PHE A 120 6.17 -1.28 -15.61
C PHE A 120 7.39 -1.85 -14.90
N LYS A 121 7.37 -2.21 -13.61
CA LYS A 121 8.42 -3.08 -13.03
C LYS A 121 7.83 -4.39 -12.52
N VAL A 122 8.48 -5.49 -12.88
CA VAL A 122 8.09 -6.85 -12.46
C VAL A 122 9.33 -7.72 -12.40
N GLY A 123 9.77 -8.09 -11.19
CA GLY A 123 11.10 -8.70 -11.00
C GLY A 123 12.22 -7.78 -11.50
N ASN A 124 13.09 -8.30 -12.36
CA ASN A 124 14.15 -7.55 -13.04
C ASN A 124 13.67 -6.80 -14.31
N LEU A 125 12.45 -7.08 -14.77
CA LEU A 125 11.96 -6.56 -16.03
C LEU A 125 11.39 -5.15 -15.89
N SER A 126 11.57 -4.36 -16.95
CA SER A 126 10.97 -3.04 -17.14
C SER A 126 10.12 -3.05 -18.39
N ILE A 127 8.85 -2.67 -18.27
CA ILE A 127 7.90 -2.60 -19.38
C ILE A 127 7.55 -1.14 -19.61
N THR A 128 7.79 -0.65 -20.83
CA THR A 128 7.52 0.73 -21.20
C THR A 128 6.85 0.79 -22.56
N ARG A 129 6.15 1.89 -22.84
CA ARG A 129 5.66 2.18 -24.19
C ARG A 129 6.85 2.36 -25.13
N THR A 130 6.81 1.72 -26.29
CA THR A 130 7.82 1.94 -27.33
C THR A 130 7.68 3.36 -27.88
N LYS A 131 8.70 4.19 -27.66
CA LYS A 131 8.78 5.53 -28.24
C LYS A 131 9.28 5.40 -29.68
N THR A 132 8.43 5.69 -30.66
CA THR A 132 8.88 5.80 -32.05
C THR A 132 9.59 7.13 -32.23
N LEU A 133 10.92 7.10 -32.34
CA LEU A 133 11.69 8.28 -32.74
C LEU A 133 11.35 8.57 -34.21
N GLN A 134 10.50 9.57 -34.46
CA GLN A 134 10.23 10.02 -35.81
C GLN A 134 11.45 10.81 -36.32
N ALA A 135 12.24 10.19 -37.18
CA ALA A 135 13.39 10.81 -37.83
C ALA A 135 13.01 11.63 -39.09
N SER A 136 11.73 11.86 -39.37
CA SER A 136 11.29 12.56 -40.58
C SER A 136 10.20 13.57 -40.27
N LYS A 137 10.53 14.85 -40.45
CA LYS A 137 9.61 16.00 -40.41
C LYS A 137 8.76 15.98 -41.68
N VAL A 138 7.86 15.02 -41.80
CA VAL A 138 6.77 15.08 -42.78
C VAL A 138 5.49 15.25 -41.98
N VAL A 139 5.02 16.50 -41.92
CA VAL A 139 3.72 16.86 -41.34
C VAL A 139 2.65 16.29 -42.27
N ILE A 140 2.23 15.05 -42.02
CA ILE A 140 1.04 14.48 -42.66
C ILE A 140 -0.16 14.96 -41.85
N PRO A 141 -1.11 15.74 -42.40
CA PRO A 141 -2.17 16.39 -41.62
C PRO A 141 -3.25 15.45 -41.04
N HIS A 142 -3.06 14.13 -41.11
CA HIS A 142 -4.10 13.14 -40.77
C HIS A 142 -3.55 11.84 -40.15
N SER A 143 -2.38 11.85 -39.50
CA SER A 143 -1.93 10.65 -38.77
C SER A 143 -2.82 10.46 -37.54
N HIS A 144 -3.60 9.37 -37.54
CA HIS A 144 -4.47 8.95 -36.46
C HIS A 144 -3.89 9.26 -35.07
N LEU A 145 -4.67 10.07 -34.35
CA LEU A 145 -4.54 10.46 -32.95
C LEU A 145 -3.89 9.38 -32.09
N ASP A 146 -2.67 9.66 -31.64
CA ASP A 146 -2.23 9.43 -30.26
C ASP A 146 -2.77 8.14 -29.60
N GLU A 147 -2.52 6.99 -30.23
CA GLU A 147 -2.90 5.71 -29.66
C GLU A 147 -1.97 5.41 -28.48
N GLY A 148 -2.54 5.57 -27.27
CA GLY A 148 -1.96 5.06 -26.03
C GLY A 148 -1.77 3.55 -26.07
N VAL A 149 -1.19 2.99 -25.02
CA VAL A 149 -0.97 1.55 -24.91
C VAL A 149 -1.93 0.93 -23.92
N TYR A 150 -2.44 -0.25 -24.24
CA TYR A 150 -3.29 -1.05 -23.37
C TYR A 150 -2.75 -2.48 -23.32
N GLY A 151 -2.70 -3.08 -22.12
CA GLY A 151 -2.15 -4.41 -21.95
C GLY A 151 -2.30 -4.98 -20.54
N THR A 152 -1.67 -6.13 -20.34
CA THR A 152 -1.73 -6.90 -19.09
C THR A 152 -0.36 -7.41 -18.71
N ILE A 153 -0.05 -7.37 -17.41
CA ILE A 153 1.13 -8.00 -16.80
C ILE A 153 0.63 -8.98 -15.75
N SER A 154 1.07 -10.23 -15.83
CA SER A 154 0.68 -11.30 -14.90
C SER A 154 1.91 -12.03 -14.37
N ILE A 155 1.98 -12.19 -13.05
CA ILE A 155 2.93 -13.08 -12.36
C ILE A 155 2.16 -14.35 -11.99
N HIS A 156 2.55 -15.46 -12.61
CA HIS A 156 1.97 -16.77 -12.37
C HIS A 156 2.46 -17.37 -11.05
N SER A 157 1.74 -18.36 -10.53
CA SER A 157 2.10 -19.07 -9.29
C SER A 157 3.45 -19.80 -9.38
N ASN A 158 3.87 -20.20 -10.58
CA ASN A 158 5.19 -20.77 -10.86
C ASN A 158 6.31 -19.71 -11.00
N GLY A 159 5.97 -18.43 -10.83
CA GLY A 159 6.87 -17.28 -10.96
C GLY A 159 7.13 -16.83 -12.39
N ALA A 160 6.54 -17.48 -13.41
CA ALA A 160 6.64 -16.99 -14.78
C ALA A 160 5.90 -15.66 -14.92
N ILE A 161 6.39 -14.80 -15.81
CA ILE A 161 5.80 -13.49 -16.07
C ILE A 161 5.27 -13.48 -17.50
N THR A 162 3.97 -13.20 -17.65
CA THR A 162 3.36 -12.96 -18.96
C THR A 162 3.09 -11.48 -19.12
N ILE A 163 3.52 -10.94 -20.26
CA ILE A 163 3.27 -9.57 -20.68
C ILE A 163 2.51 -9.63 -21.99
N LYS A 164 1.37 -8.96 -22.06
CA LYS A 164 0.51 -8.91 -23.25
C LYS A 164 0.29 -7.46 -23.64
N SER A 165 0.48 -7.15 -24.92
CA SER A 165 0.05 -5.89 -25.51
C SER A 165 -1.28 -6.13 -26.21
N ASP A 166 -2.37 -5.56 -25.73
CA ASP A 166 -3.66 -5.66 -26.39
C ASP A 166 -3.84 -4.56 -27.45
N GLN A 167 -3.25 -3.39 -27.22
CA GLN A 167 -3.16 -2.28 -28.17
C GLN A 167 -1.88 -1.49 -27.95
N GLY A 168 -1.22 -1.09 -29.05
CA GLY A 168 -0.01 -0.29 -29.02
C GLY A 168 1.25 -1.14 -28.94
N LYS A 169 2.41 -0.46 -28.87
CA LYS A 169 3.72 -1.12 -28.83
C LYS A 169 4.35 -1.00 -27.45
N LEU A 170 4.83 -2.12 -26.92
CA LEU A 170 5.54 -2.23 -25.66
C LEU A 170 6.98 -2.68 -25.89
N THR A 171 7.89 -2.15 -25.09
CA THR A 171 9.27 -2.63 -24.99
C THR A 171 9.47 -3.24 -23.61
N VAL A 172 10.03 -4.45 -23.58
CA VAL A 172 10.40 -5.19 -22.38
C VAL A 172 11.92 -5.18 -22.27
N LEU A 173 12.43 -4.66 -21.15
CA LEU A 173 13.84 -4.49 -20.86
C LEU A 173 14.24 -5.34 -19.65
N ASP A 174 15.41 -5.94 -19.68
CA ASP A 174 16.10 -6.49 -18.51
C ASP A 174 17.34 -5.63 -18.25
N GLY A 175 17.33 -4.84 -17.17
CA GLY A 175 18.28 -3.75 -16.97
C GLY A 175 18.22 -2.73 -18.11
N THR A 176 19.27 -2.69 -18.95
CA THR A 176 19.38 -1.83 -20.13
C THR A 176 19.18 -2.58 -21.46
N GLN A 177 19.05 -3.90 -21.42
CA GLN A 177 18.95 -4.73 -22.61
C GLN A 177 17.49 -4.96 -23.00
N THR A 178 17.16 -4.74 -24.28
CA THR A 178 15.85 -5.09 -24.82
C THR A 178 15.73 -6.60 -24.97
N VAL A 179 14.79 -7.19 -24.24
CA VAL A 179 14.46 -8.62 -24.31
C VAL A 179 13.37 -8.89 -25.33
N ALA A 180 12.39 -7.98 -25.44
CA ALA A 180 11.31 -8.10 -26.41
C ALA A 180 10.71 -6.75 -26.79
N SER A 181 10.17 -6.68 -28.00
CA SER A 181 9.29 -5.60 -28.45
C SER A 181 7.96 -6.24 -28.86
N LEU A 182 6.89 -5.91 -28.16
CA LEU A 182 5.55 -6.46 -28.39
C LEU A 182 4.74 -5.45 -29.20
N SER A 183 4.13 -5.91 -30.28
CA SER A 183 3.14 -5.15 -31.04
C SER A 183 1.72 -5.48 -30.56
N THR A 184 0.73 -4.83 -31.17
CA THR A 184 -0.69 -5.05 -30.83
C THR A 184 -1.06 -6.52 -30.95
N LYS A 185 -1.67 -7.08 -29.89
CA LYS A 185 -2.05 -8.49 -29.71
C LYS A 185 -0.90 -9.48 -29.50
N ASP A 186 0.34 -9.01 -29.38
CA ASP A 186 1.46 -9.87 -29.03
C ASP A 186 1.51 -10.16 -27.52
N SER A 187 2.08 -11.31 -27.18
CA SER A 187 2.38 -11.68 -25.80
C SER A 187 3.71 -12.40 -25.71
N ILE A 188 4.37 -12.24 -24.57
CA ILE A 188 5.57 -12.99 -24.21
C ILE A 188 5.39 -13.56 -22.81
N THR A 189 5.87 -14.78 -22.62
CA THR A 189 5.96 -15.41 -21.29
C THR A 189 7.41 -15.72 -21.00
N ILE A 190 7.92 -15.15 -19.92
CA ILE A 190 9.29 -15.30 -19.46
C ILE A 190 9.27 -16.25 -18.26
N PRO A 191 9.98 -17.40 -18.32
CA PRO A 191 9.98 -18.37 -17.23
C PRO A 191 10.69 -17.84 -15.98
N SER A 192 10.35 -18.37 -14.81
CA SER A 192 10.88 -17.90 -13.52
C SER A 192 12.40 -18.05 -13.36
N GLN A 193 13.04 -18.98 -14.09
CA GLN A 193 14.49 -19.18 -14.03
C GLN A 193 15.29 -17.98 -14.55
N THR A 194 14.67 -17.14 -15.39
CA THR A 194 15.28 -15.92 -15.95
C THR A 194 14.93 -14.65 -15.18
N VAL A 195 14.08 -14.74 -14.15
CA VAL A 195 13.57 -13.58 -13.41
C VAL A 195 13.79 -13.81 -11.92
N SER A 196 14.76 -13.12 -11.33
CA SER A 196 14.94 -13.18 -9.88
C SER A 196 13.81 -12.39 -9.19
N VAL A 197 12.70 -13.05 -8.90
CA VAL A 197 11.76 -12.54 -7.91
C VAL A 197 12.41 -12.79 -6.55
N PRO A 198 12.64 -11.78 -5.70
CA PRO A 198 13.24 -11.98 -4.38
C PRO A 198 12.34 -12.90 -3.55
N LYS A 199 12.67 -14.19 -3.50
CA LYS A 199 12.09 -15.10 -2.51
C LYS A 199 12.80 -14.81 -1.20
N LYS A 200 12.03 -14.35 -0.21
CA LYS A 200 12.47 -14.32 1.19
C LYS A 200 12.62 -15.76 1.66
N THR A 201 13.82 -16.32 1.51
CA THR A 201 14.15 -17.66 1.99
C THR A 201 14.18 -17.63 3.52
N ILE A 202 13.11 -18.11 4.15
CA ILE A 202 13.11 -18.43 5.58
C ILE A 202 13.74 -19.81 5.69
N VAL A 203 15.01 -19.85 6.08
CA VAL A 203 15.67 -21.10 6.50
C VAL A 203 15.12 -21.47 7.88
N ALA A 204 14.27 -22.49 7.92
CA ALA A 204 13.95 -23.17 9.16
C ALA A 204 15.10 -24.13 9.47
N GLN A 205 15.98 -23.78 10.41
CA GLN A 205 16.87 -24.76 11.01
C GLN A 205 16.04 -25.60 11.99
N ALA A 206 15.78 -26.85 11.60
CA ALA A 206 15.38 -27.90 12.51
C ALA A 206 16.64 -28.49 13.14
N GLY A 207 16.74 -28.43 14.47
CA GLY A 207 17.82 -29.04 15.25
C GLY A 207 17.42 -29.09 16.71
N GLU A 208 17.10 -30.30 17.17
CA GLU A 208 16.70 -30.67 18.53
C GLU A 208 17.78 -30.37 19.59
N THR A 209 17.31 -29.88 20.73
CA THR A 209 17.86 -30.00 22.11
C THR A 209 19.37 -30.07 22.34
N GLY A 210 19.89 -29.02 22.97
CA GLY A 210 21.11 -29.05 23.77
C GLY A 210 21.33 -27.70 24.44
N ALA A 211 21.13 -27.63 25.76
CA ALA A 211 21.41 -26.45 26.57
C ALA A 211 22.90 -26.06 26.46
N VAL A 212 23.18 -24.75 26.46
CA VAL A 212 24.17 -24.05 27.30
C VAL A 212 24.53 -22.67 26.70
N LYS A 213 24.40 -21.66 27.57
CA LYS A 213 25.03 -20.33 27.68
C LYS A 213 25.10 -19.37 26.50
N GLU A 214 24.59 -18.17 26.82
CA GLU A 214 25.02 -16.85 26.34
C GLU A 214 26.53 -16.78 26.09
N GLU A 215 26.91 -16.32 24.90
CA GLU A 215 27.77 -15.15 24.77
C GLU A 215 27.59 -14.52 23.37
N GLU A 216 28.03 -13.27 23.31
CA GLU A 216 27.57 -12.20 22.45
C GLU A 216 27.95 -12.31 20.97
N GLY A 217 27.09 -11.75 20.13
CA GLY A 217 27.55 -10.74 19.18
C GLY A 217 28.11 -11.23 17.86
N PHE A 218 27.24 -11.41 16.86
CA PHE A 218 27.53 -10.91 15.51
C PHE A 218 26.24 -10.92 14.69
N LEU A 219 25.80 -9.75 14.23
CA LEU A 219 25.16 -9.48 12.93
C LEU A 219 24.47 -8.10 12.98
N GLY A 220 25.29 -7.05 12.87
CA GLY A 220 25.04 -5.93 11.95
C GLY A 220 23.67 -5.24 11.95
N LEU A 221 23.13 -4.88 13.11
CA LEU A 221 22.06 -3.89 13.20
C LEU A 221 22.62 -2.61 13.81
N SER A 222 22.58 -1.54 13.02
CA SER A 222 23.01 -0.19 13.35
C SER A 222 22.33 0.30 14.63
N THR A 223 23.06 0.20 15.72
CA THR A 223 22.94 0.98 16.94
C THR A 223 23.06 2.45 16.58
N TRP A 224 21.95 3.17 16.46
CA TRP A 224 21.80 4.57 16.87
C TRP A 224 20.35 5.02 16.70
N THR A 225 19.86 5.79 17.68
CA THR A 225 18.52 6.39 17.77
C THR A 225 17.45 5.56 18.51
N TRP A 226 17.75 5.18 19.75
CA TRP A 226 16.73 5.02 20.80
C TRP A 226 17.22 5.74 22.07
N ILE A 227 16.96 7.05 22.14
CA ILE A 227 17.09 7.83 23.38
C ILE A 227 15.80 8.64 23.56
N GLY A 228 15.14 8.44 24.71
CA GLY A 228 13.94 9.12 25.18
C GLY A 228 12.68 8.31 24.87
N ILE A 229 12.08 7.56 25.79
CA ILE A 229 11.59 7.99 27.10
C ILE A 229 11.57 6.76 28.04
N ALA A 230 12.30 6.82 29.16
CA ALA A 230 12.04 5.99 30.33
C ALA A 230 12.62 6.64 31.60
N ALA A 231 11.74 7.23 32.41
CA ALA A 231 11.85 7.48 33.87
C ALA A 231 10.52 8.20 34.25
N VAL A 232 9.70 7.80 35.22
CA VAL A 232 9.94 7.20 36.54
C VAL A 232 8.74 6.37 36.99
N VAL A 233 9.05 5.35 37.80
CA VAL A 233 8.21 4.32 38.43
C VAL A 233 7.46 4.79 39.69
N ALA A 234 6.31 4.15 39.90
CA ALA A 234 5.45 3.94 41.08
C ALA A 234 5.94 4.27 42.50
N VAL A 235 5.03 4.83 43.32
CA VAL A 235 4.68 4.47 44.74
C VAL A 235 3.27 5.06 44.95
N ILE A 236 2.19 4.35 45.35
CA ILE A 236 1.87 3.85 46.70
C ILE A 236 0.82 2.74 46.56
N GLY A 237 1.17 1.57 47.12
CA GLY A 237 0.29 0.41 47.26
C GLY A 237 -0.77 0.60 48.35
N GLY A 238 -1.82 -0.23 48.25
CA GLY A 238 -2.98 -0.18 49.13
C GLY A 238 -2.76 -0.76 50.52
N VAL A 239 -3.77 -0.58 51.37
CA VAL A 239 -3.98 -1.36 52.59
C VAL A 239 -5.48 -1.59 52.81
N ALA A 240 -5.80 -2.88 52.94
CA ALA A 240 -6.83 -3.54 53.75
C ALA A 240 -8.33 -3.34 53.50
N ALA A 241 -8.95 -4.45 53.10
CA ALA A 241 -10.22 -4.90 53.65
C ALA A 241 -10.07 -5.29 55.14
N ALA A 242 -11.01 -4.89 56.00
CA ALA A 242 -11.38 -5.59 57.23
C ALA A 242 -12.70 -5.05 57.82
N ALA A 243 -13.42 -5.95 58.48
CA ALA A 243 -14.79 -5.86 58.95
C ALA A 243 -14.99 -5.19 60.33
N GLY A 244 -16.27 -5.00 60.70
CA GLY A 244 -16.76 -4.66 62.05
C GLY A 244 -17.16 -3.18 62.16
N GLY A 245 -18.29 -2.77 62.73
CA GLY A 245 -19.25 -3.39 63.64
C GLY A 245 -19.70 -2.29 64.63
N GLY A 246 -21.01 -2.19 64.88
CA GLY A 246 -21.63 -1.32 65.92
C GLY A 246 -21.88 0.12 65.48
N GLY A 247 -22.99 0.79 65.79
CA GLY A 247 -24.08 0.50 66.73
C GLY A 247 -24.58 1.83 67.31
N GLY A 248 -25.90 1.95 67.50
CA GLY A 248 -26.59 2.98 68.31
C GLY A 248 -27.00 4.24 67.53
N ASP A 249 -28.28 4.47 67.24
CA ASP A 249 -29.45 4.79 68.09
C ASP A 249 -29.65 6.31 68.32
N HIS A 250 -30.94 6.66 68.42
CA HIS A 250 -31.60 7.97 68.55
C HIS A 250 -32.16 8.50 67.22
N GLU A 251 -33.44 8.81 67.06
CA GLU A 251 -34.62 8.72 67.93
C GLU A 251 -35.84 8.94 67.02
N ARG A 252 -36.97 8.34 67.39
CA ARG A 252 -38.31 8.49 66.77
C ARG A 252 -38.87 9.92 67.05
N PRO A 253 -40.15 10.31 66.78
CA PRO A 253 -41.30 9.51 66.30
C PRO A 253 -42.36 10.20 65.38
N ALA A 254 -43.27 9.34 64.91
CA ALA A 254 -44.74 9.44 64.81
C ALA A 254 -45.45 10.42 63.84
N CYS A 255 -46.14 9.82 62.85
CA CYS A 255 -47.61 9.79 62.60
C CYS A 255 -48.40 11.12 62.47
N PRO A 256 -49.54 11.16 61.74
CA PRO A 256 -50.55 10.09 61.52
C PRO A 256 -50.56 9.45 60.13
#